data_AF-T0CCR0-F1
#
_entry.id   AF-T0CCR0-F1
#
_cell.length_a   1.000
_cell.length_b   1.000
_cell.length_c   1.000
_cell.angle_alpha   90.00
_cell.angle_beta   90.00
_cell.angle_gamma   90.00
#
_symmetry.space_group_name_H-M   'P 1'
#
loop_
_entity.id
_entity.type
_entity.pdbx_description
1 polymer ?
#
loop_
_entity_poly.entity_id
_entity_poly.type
_entity_poly.pdbx_seq_one_letter_code
_entity_poly.pdbx_strand_id
1 'polypeptide(L)'
;MSSVTNTRSSFFPNAKTTAERSQEIQKQAPIKRNTNAQKAYIDNQTRNDARVSIPEAVKDFAHIKKAVDAAPEVDNSAKIAALKAQIQGGTYKMDYDKMADKILGEEFGV
;
A
#
# COMPACT_ATOMS: atom_id res chain seq x y z
N MET A 1 -6.73 -18.79 -10.16
CA MET A 1 -7.09 -18.83 -11.59
C MET A 1 -8.51 -19.33 -11.69
N SER A 2 -9.46 -18.44 -11.99
CA SER A 2 -10.88 -18.78 -11.99
C SER A 2 -11.30 -19.27 -13.37
N SER A 3 -11.59 -20.56 -13.50
CA SER A 3 -12.14 -21.13 -14.73
C SER A 3 -13.63 -20.82 -14.82
N VAL A 4 -14.02 -19.90 -15.70
CA VAL A 4 -15.43 -19.65 -16.03
C VAL A 4 -15.94 -20.79 -16.90
N THR A 5 -16.57 -21.80 -16.30
CA THR A 5 -17.31 -22.85 -17.02
C THR A 5 -18.66 -22.30 -17.46
N ASN A 6 -18.69 -21.61 -18.61
CA ASN A 6 -19.93 -21.14 -19.22
C ASN A 6 -20.64 -22.31 -19.92
N THR A 7 -21.48 -23.03 -19.18
CA THR A 7 -22.37 -24.09 -19.68
C THR A 7 -23.70 -23.49 -20.12
N ARG A 8 -23.76 -22.94 -21.35
CA ARG A 8 -25.05 -22.62 -21.98
C ARG A 8 -25.72 -23.93 -22.41
N SER A 9 -26.97 -24.13 -21.99
CA SER A 9 -27.74 -25.35 -22.25
C SER A 9 -28.08 -25.54 -23.73
N SER A 10 -28.24 -26.80 -24.16
CA SER A 10 -28.60 -27.21 -25.53
C SER A 10 -30.01 -26.77 -25.97
N PHE A 11 -30.66 -25.88 -25.23
CA PHE A 11 -32.04 -25.45 -25.43
C PHE A 11 -32.17 -24.24 -26.39
N PHE A 12 -31.05 -23.63 -26.81
CA PHE A 12 -31.06 -22.47 -27.70
C PHE A 12 -30.76 -22.87 -29.16
N PRO A 13 -31.54 -22.41 -30.15
CA PRO A 13 -31.50 -22.90 -31.54
C PRO A 13 -30.21 -22.58 -32.32
N ASN A 14 -29.27 -21.83 -31.73
CA ASN A 14 -27.93 -21.55 -32.28
C ASN A 14 -26.81 -21.91 -31.29
N ALA A 15 -27.09 -22.74 -30.28
CA ALA A 15 -26.07 -23.20 -29.35
C ALA A 15 -25.16 -24.20 -30.05
N LYS A 16 -23.92 -23.78 -30.33
CA LYS A 16 -22.87 -24.68 -30.85
C LYS A 16 -22.72 -25.87 -29.91
N THR A 17 -22.75 -27.07 -30.45
CA THR A 17 -22.62 -28.29 -29.64
C THR A 17 -21.21 -28.41 -29.07
N THR A 18 -21.06 -29.10 -27.95
CA THR A 18 -19.74 -29.34 -27.33
C THR A 18 -18.76 -29.98 -28.33
N ALA A 19 -19.26 -30.80 -29.26
CA ALA A 19 -18.47 -31.43 -30.32
C ALA A 19 -17.94 -30.40 -31.34
N GLU A 20 -18.78 -29.49 -31.82
CA GLU A 20 -18.39 -28.42 -32.74
C GLU A 20 -17.38 -27.46 -32.11
N ARG A 21 -17.58 -27.12 -30.82
CA ARG A 21 -16.64 -26.27 -30.08
C ARG A 21 -15.30 -26.97 -29.84
N SER A 22 -15.32 -28.28 -29.60
CA SER A 22 -14.10 -29.08 -29.46
C SER A 22 -13.29 -29.10 -30.75
N GLN A 23 -13.97 -29.19 -31.90
CA GLN A 23 -13.33 -29.10 -33.21
C GLN A 23 -12.82 -27.68 -33.53
N GLU A 24 -13.53 -26.62 -33.12
CA GLU A 24 -13.04 -25.24 -33.26
C GLU A 24 -11.81 -24.96 -32.38
N ILE A 25 -11.78 -25.48 -31.15
CA ILE A 25 -10.61 -25.36 -30.25
C ILE A 25 -9.40 -26.11 -30.82
N GLN A 26 -9.62 -27.26 -31.48
CA GLN A 26 -8.55 -28.01 -32.17
C GLN A 26 -8.04 -27.30 -33.44
N LYS A 27 -8.88 -26.49 -34.09
CA LYS A 27 -8.51 -25.68 -35.28
C LYS A 27 -7.85 -24.35 -34.91
N GLN A 28 -8.04 -23.86 -33.69
CA GLN A 28 -7.36 -22.68 -33.20
C GLN A 28 -5.90 -23.04 -32.89
N ALA A 29 -4.96 -22.36 -33.55
CA ALA A 29 -3.54 -22.53 -33.28
C ALA A 29 -3.27 -22.41 -31.77
N PRO A 30 -2.41 -23.26 -31.19
CA PRO A 30 -2.13 -23.21 -29.76
C PRO A 30 -1.69 -21.79 -29.39
N ILE A 31 -2.26 -21.25 -28.31
CA ILE A 31 -1.90 -19.94 -27.77
C ILE A 31 -0.37 -19.90 -27.67
N LYS A 32 0.27 -19.14 -28.56
CA LYS A 32 1.72 -19.04 -28.61
C LYS A 32 2.16 -18.36 -27.32
N ARG A 33 2.83 -19.10 -26.44
CA ARG A 33 3.43 -18.53 -25.25
C ARG A 33 4.49 -17.53 -25.70
N ASN A 34 4.50 -16.36 -25.08
CA ASN A 34 5.54 -15.37 -25.32
C ASN A 34 6.91 -16.02 -25.10
N THR A 35 7.84 -15.77 -26.02
CA THR A 35 9.22 -16.21 -25.84
C THR A 35 9.83 -15.49 -24.64
N ASN A 36 10.89 -16.04 -24.05
CA ASN A 36 11.57 -15.41 -22.91
C ASN A 36 12.00 -13.97 -23.23
N ALA A 37 12.41 -13.71 -24.47
CA ALA A 37 12.76 -12.38 -24.96
C ALA A 37 11.55 -11.43 -24.99
N GLN A 38 10.39 -11.88 -25.46
CA GLN A 38 9.16 -11.07 -25.45
C GLN A 38 8.67 -10.79 -24.03
N LYS A 39 8.81 -11.76 -23.13
CA LYS A 39 8.48 -11.56 -21.72
C LYS A 39 9.38 -10.49 -21.08
N ALA A 40 10.70 -10.57 -21.32
CA ALA A 40 11.64 -9.56 -20.82
C ALA A 40 11.37 -8.17 -21.42
N TYR A 41 10.98 -8.08 -22.70
CA TYR A 41 10.59 -6.82 -23.33
C TYR A 41 9.33 -6.21 -22.70
N ILE A 42 8.28 -7.01 -22.54
CA ILE A 42 7.02 -6.57 -21.90
C ILE A 42 7.30 -6.13 -20.46
N ASP A 43 8.04 -6.93 -19.69
CA ASP A 43 8.35 -6.61 -18.29
C ASP A 43 9.17 -5.30 -18.16
N ASN A 44 10.09 -5.02 -19.09
CA ASN A 44 10.83 -3.76 -19.10
C ASN A 44 9.96 -2.58 -19.52
N GLN A 45 9.16 -2.72 -20.57
CA GLN A 45 8.28 -1.66 -21.04
C GLN A 45 7.22 -1.31 -19.99
N THR A 46 6.61 -2.33 -19.37
CA THR A 46 5.64 -2.14 -18.28
C THR A 46 6.29 -1.53 -17.03
N ARG A 47 7.54 -1.89 -16.70
CA ARG A 47 8.26 -1.24 -15.58
C ARG A 47 8.50 0.25 -15.81
N ASN A 48 8.78 0.63 -17.04
CA ASN A 48 9.04 2.03 -17.41
C ASN A 48 7.73 2.84 -17.46
N ASP A 49 6.64 2.24 -17.94
CA ASP A 49 5.33 2.89 -18.04
C ASP A 49 4.61 2.97 -16.68
N ALA A 50 4.79 1.97 -15.81
CA ALA A 50 4.16 1.91 -14.49
C ALA A 50 4.94 2.66 -13.39
N ARG A 51 6.18 3.10 -13.62
CA ARG A 51 6.95 3.92 -12.68
C ARG A 51 7.10 5.34 -13.21
N VAL A 52 6.18 6.22 -12.79
CA VAL A 52 6.55 7.62 -12.63
C VAL A 52 7.68 7.65 -11.60
N SER A 53 8.85 8.15 -11.98
CA SER A 53 10.04 8.18 -11.13
C SER A 53 9.72 8.91 -9.82
N ILE A 54 9.53 8.16 -8.74
CA ILE A 54 9.36 8.74 -7.40
C ILE A 54 10.70 9.36 -7.01
N PRO A 55 10.76 10.68 -6.71
CA PRO A 55 11.98 11.32 -6.24
C PRO A 55 12.49 10.66 -4.96
N GLU A 56 13.82 10.55 -4.80
CA GLU A 56 14.43 9.90 -3.64
C GLU A 56 13.97 10.52 -2.30
N ALA A 57 13.85 11.85 -2.23
CA ALA A 57 13.34 12.53 -1.04
C ALA A 57 11.93 12.06 -0.59
N VAL A 58 11.06 11.70 -1.53
CA VAL A 58 9.71 11.20 -1.23
C VAL A 58 9.77 9.75 -0.72
N LYS A 59 10.71 8.95 -1.24
CA LYS A 59 10.94 7.59 -0.74
C LYS A 59 11.50 7.60 0.67
N ASP A 60 12.46 8.49 0.94
CA ASP A 60 13.07 8.66 2.26
C ASP A 60 12.03 9.10 3.29
N PHE A 61 11.20 10.09 2.96
CA PHE A 61 10.11 10.52 3.82
C PHE A 61 9.13 9.37 4.12
N ALA A 62 8.74 8.60 3.10
CA ALA A 62 7.85 7.45 3.29
C ALA A 62 8.49 6.35 4.14
N HIS A 63 9.81 6.16 4.05
CA HIS A 63 10.54 5.18 4.85
C HIS A 63 10.62 5.62 6.31
N ILE A 64 10.96 6.88 6.56
CA ILE A 64 10.99 7.48 7.90
C ILE A 64 9.62 7.42 8.54
N LYS A 65 8.56 7.82 7.83
CA LYS A 65 7.19 7.75 8.34
C LYS A 65 6.80 6.34 8.76
N LYS A 66 7.08 5.33 7.93
CA LYS A 66 6.83 3.93 8.28
C LYS A 66 7.63 3.46 9.48
N ALA A 67 8.88 3.91 9.61
CA ALA A 67 9.72 3.58 10.75
C ALA A 67 9.20 4.22 12.06
N VAL A 68 8.70 5.45 11.97
CA VAL A 68 8.06 6.15 13.10
C VAL A 68 6.74 5.47 13.49
N ASP A 69 5.89 5.15 12.51
CA ASP A 69 4.60 4.49 12.75
C ASP A 69 4.78 3.06 13.29
N ALA A 70 5.88 2.39 12.94
CA ALA A 70 6.22 1.06 13.44
C ALA A 70 7.01 1.08 14.75
N ALA A 71 7.44 2.25 15.23
CA ALA A 71 8.12 2.36 16.50
C ALA A 71 7.12 2.06 17.63
N PRO A 72 7.52 1.28 18.66
CA PRO A 72 6.67 1.04 19.81
C PRO A 72 6.36 2.38 20.52
N GLU A 73 5.15 2.50 21.04
CA GLU A 73 4.79 3.64 21.89
C GLU A 73 5.76 3.73 23.05
N VAL A 74 6.43 4.88 23.18
CA VAL A 74 7.40 5.10 24.25
C VAL A 74 6.65 5.08 25.57
N ASP A 75 6.96 4.12 26.45
CA ASP A 75 6.38 4.08 27.78
C ASP A 75 6.85 5.31 28.58
N ASN A 76 5.94 6.27 28.74
CA ASN A 76 6.15 7.50 29.49
C ASN A 76 5.62 7.42 30.92
N SER A 77 5.17 6.24 31.39
CA SER A 77 4.57 6.04 32.72
C SER A 77 5.45 6.56 33.86
N ALA A 78 6.75 6.27 33.83
CA ALA A 78 7.71 6.72 34.84
C ALA A 78 7.87 8.25 34.87
N LYS A 79 7.90 8.89 33.70
CA LYS A 79 7.99 10.36 33.60
C LYS A 79 6.72 11.03 34.12
N ILE A 80 5.55 10.47 33.80
CA ILE A 80 4.26 10.97 34.26
C ILE A 80 4.14 10.83 35.79
N ALA A 81 4.59 9.71 36.36
CA ALA A 81 4.59 9.50 37.81
C ALA A 81 5.50 10.50 38.54
N ALA A 82 6.72 10.73 38.02
CA ALA A 82 7.65 11.71 38.57
C ALA A 82 7.07 13.13 38.53
N LEU A 83 6.47 13.52 37.40
CA LEU A 83 5.82 14.82 37.24
C LEU A 83 4.63 14.98 38.20
N LYS A 84 3.80 13.94 38.33
CA LYS A 84 2.66 13.95 39.27
C LYS A 84 3.12 14.14 40.71
N ALA A 85 4.20 13.48 41.12
CA ALA A 85 4.78 13.63 42.45
C ALA A 85 5.30 15.06 42.68
N GLN A 86 5.96 15.67 41.69
CA GLN A 86 6.45 17.06 41.78
C GLN A 86 5.31 18.08 41.91
N ILE A 87 4.21 17.88 41.18
CA ILE A 87 3.02 18.72 41.25
C ILE A 87 2.36 18.58 42.63
N GLN A 88 2.17 17.36 43.12
CA GLN A 88 1.58 17.10 44.45
C GLN A 88 2.44 17.66 45.59
N GLY A 89 3.76 17.59 45.44
CA GLY A 89 4.71 18.16 46.40
C GLY A 89 4.86 19.68 46.32
N GLY A 90 4.15 20.36 45.40
CA GLY A 90 4.24 21.83 45.22
C GLY A 90 5.60 22.33 44.70
N THR A 91 6.48 21.42 44.28
CA THR A 91 7.83 21.75 43.79
C THR A 91 7.89 21.98 42.28
N TYR A 92 6.79 21.69 41.58
CA TYR A 92 6.69 21.89 40.14
C TYR A 92 6.61 23.38 39.80
N LYS A 93 7.60 23.88 39.07
CA LYS A 93 7.64 25.26 38.57
C LYS A 93 7.16 25.28 37.12
N MET A 94 6.12 26.06 36.85
CA MET A 94 5.64 26.31 35.49
C MET A 94 6.68 27.14 34.74
N ASP A 95 7.06 26.67 33.56
CA ASP A 95 7.92 27.39 32.64
C ASP A 95 7.04 28.16 31.66
N TYR A 96 6.89 29.47 31.90
CA TYR A 96 5.99 30.33 31.13
C TYR A 96 6.44 30.53 29.70
N ASP A 97 7.75 30.53 29.45
CA ASP A 97 8.32 30.68 28.11
C ASP A 97 7.97 29.45 27.27
N LYS A 98 8.14 28.24 27.83
CA LYS A 98 7.73 27.01 27.15
C LYS A 98 6.22 26.91 26.92
N MET A 99 5.41 27.45 27.84
CA MET A 99 3.96 27.52 27.61
C MET A 99 3.63 28.48 26.48
N ALA A 100 4.27 29.65 26.44
CA ALA A 100 4.07 30.63 25.38
C ALA A 100 4.50 30.08 24.01
N ASP A 101 5.66 29.43 23.93
CA ASP A 101 6.15 28.78 22.72
C ASP A 101 5.20 27.68 22.24
N LYS A 102 4.65 26.89 23.16
CA LYS A 102 3.68 25.84 22.81
C LYS A 102 2.37 26.41 22.31
N ILE A 103 1.85 27.46 22.94
CA ILE A 103 0.64 28.18 22.48
C ILE A 103 0.90 28.78 21.10
N LEU A 104 2.08 29.39 20.90
CA LEU A 104 2.45 29.97 19.62
C LEU A 104 2.56 28.90 18.52
N GLY A 105 3.19 27.76 18.82
CA GLY A 105 3.32 26.64 17.88
C GLY A 105 1.98 25.98 17.53
N GLU A 106 1.07 25.82 18.49
CA GLU A 106 -0.26 25.25 18.25
C GLU A 106 -1.18 26.19 17.45
N GLU A 107 -1.13 27.50 17.72
CA GLU A 107 -2.02 28.49 17.09
C GLU A 107 -1.48 29.02 15.74
N PHE A 108 -0.15 29.12 15.59
CA PHE A 108 0.47 29.76 14.42
C PHE A 108 1.31 28.82 13.56
N GLY A 109 1.44 27.54 13.93
CA GLY A 109 2.05 26.50 13.10
C GLY A 109 3.51 26.79 12.67
N VAL A 110 4.24 27.57 13.45
CA VAL A 110 5.68 27.81 13.29
C VAL A 110 6.48 26.72 13.99
#